data_AF-A0A8J7DHS0-F1
#
_entry.id   AF-A0A8J7DHS0-F1
#
_cell.length_a   1.000
_cell.length_b   1.000
_cell.length_c   1.000
_cell.angle_alpha   90.00
_cell.angle_beta   90.00
_cell.angle_gamma   90.00
#
_symmetry.space_group_name_H-M   'P 1'
#
loop_
_entity.id
_entity.type
_entity.pdbx_description
1 polymer ?
#
loop_
_entity_poly.entity_id
_entity_poly.type
_entity_poly.pdbx_seq_one_letter_code
_entity_poly.pdbx_strand_id
1 'polypeptide(L)'
;MAILHGNWLVKNQNGCLFIWGETWRSPRVNLESRESEEIPLHPLAMTSVELSEWLRSQNMPIANFIHQPQVAVATTGRTRKATSTTEISLPTHSQIIALPTYIPERTGKETAAIFPVHSGSFGTEADSPQYLQPWRVDGFCLNPAQAVKFLATVPLNATKGEDAFLGGDLRFWSQIARWSLDLISRCKFLPKIARQSDGAFSTTWQVLLDSAVDGTRLEKFSAKMPLVCRTYQEGLGRDEGDGGDEGDKGVNSSSSPSSP
;
A
#
# COMPACT_ATOMS: atom_id res chain seq x y z
N MET A 1 -20.29 7.85 0.24
CA MET A 1 -19.58 7.78 1.52
C MET A 1 -18.11 7.50 1.23
N ALA A 2 -17.20 8.17 1.93
CA ALA A 2 -15.76 7.96 1.77
C ALA A 2 -15.27 6.87 2.74
N ILE A 3 -14.29 6.08 2.32
CA ILE A 3 -13.62 5.06 3.14
C ILE A 3 -12.10 5.28 3.05
N LEU A 4 -11.44 5.31 4.20
CA LEU A 4 -10.00 5.42 4.34
C LEU A 4 -9.41 4.04 4.51
N HIS A 5 -8.51 3.70 3.60
CA HIS A 5 -7.82 2.42 3.56
C HIS A 5 -6.38 2.55 4.02
N GLY A 6 -5.81 1.44 4.48
CA GLY A 6 -4.43 1.41 4.95
C GLY A 6 -3.79 0.05 4.75
N ASN A 7 -2.61 0.04 4.13
CA ASN A 7 -1.83 -1.16 3.92
C ASN A 7 -0.35 -0.95 4.26
N TRP A 8 0.26 -1.92 4.95
CA TRP A 8 1.66 -1.81 5.37
C TRP A 8 2.59 -2.31 4.28
N LEU A 9 3.29 -1.42 3.59
CA LEU A 9 4.27 -1.77 2.57
C LEU A 9 5.57 -2.25 3.23
N VAL A 10 5.82 -3.56 3.12
CA VAL A 10 7.03 -4.19 3.64
C VAL A 10 8.18 -3.95 2.66
N LYS A 11 9.29 -3.43 3.17
CA LYS A 11 10.58 -3.32 2.47
C LYS A 11 11.67 -3.77 3.42
N ASN A 12 12.80 -4.27 2.89
CA ASN A 12 13.96 -4.68 3.70
C ASN A 12 14.44 -3.56 4.63
N GLN A 13 14.31 -2.30 4.19
CA GLN A 13 14.51 -1.11 5.00
C GLN A 13 13.41 -0.09 4.67
N ASN A 14 13.02 0.71 5.67
CA ASN A 14 12.10 1.84 5.50
C ASN A 14 10.72 1.46 4.92
N GLY A 15 10.11 0.40 5.47
CA GLY A 15 8.69 0.13 5.23
C GLY A 15 7.81 1.32 5.62
N CYS A 16 6.59 1.37 5.10
CA CYS A 16 5.68 2.48 5.35
C CYS A 16 4.23 2.02 5.36
N LEU A 17 3.37 2.76 6.06
CA LEU A 17 1.93 2.57 5.98
C LEU A 17 1.41 3.43 4.82
N PHE A 18 0.99 2.77 3.74
CA PHE A 18 0.35 3.43 2.61
C PHE A 18 -1.13 3.65 2.91
N ILE A 19 -1.58 4.89 2.77
CA ILE A 19 -2.94 5.34 3.04
C ILE A 19 -3.54 5.91 1.77
N TRP A 20 -4.73 5.44 1.41
CA TRP A 20 -5.49 5.94 0.26
C TRP A 20 -6.97 6.04 0.62
N GLY A 21 -7.72 6.85 -0.13
CA GLY A 21 -9.15 7.05 0.08
C GLY A 21 -9.97 6.48 -1.06
N GLU A 22 -11.08 5.84 -0.72
CA GLU A 22 -12.11 5.40 -1.66
C GLU A 22 -13.36 6.28 -1.47
N THR A 23 -14.04 6.63 -2.56
CA THR A 23 -15.30 7.36 -2.51
C THR A 23 -16.29 6.85 -3.54
N TRP A 24 -17.57 7.06 -3.27
CA TRP A 24 -18.63 6.59 -4.16
C TRP A 24 -18.70 7.47 -5.42
N ARG A 25 -18.43 6.87 -6.59
CA ARG A 25 -18.54 7.46 -7.93
C ARG A 25 -19.04 6.40 -8.92
N SER A 26 -19.27 6.79 -10.18
CA SER A 26 -19.58 5.83 -11.24
C SER A 26 -18.40 4.84 -11.40
N PRO A 27 -18.58 3.53 -11.16
CA PRO A 27 -17.48 2.58 -11.17
C PRO A 27 -17.06 2.16 -12.59
N ARG A 28 -17.76 2.58 -13.65
CA ARG A 28 -17.54 2.04 -15.00
C ARG A 28 -16.19 2.46 -15.59
N VAL A 29 -15.39 1.47 -16.00
CA VAL A 29 -14.15 1.67 -16.79
C VAL A 29 -14.24 0.91 -18.10
N ASN A 30 -14.08 1.61 -19.23
CA ASN A 30 -14.07 1.02 -20.56
C ASN A 30 -12.65 0.55 -20.94
N LEU A 31 -12.51 -0.65 -21.49
CA LEU A 31 -11.21 -1.30 -21.75
C LEU A 31 -10.69 -1.14 -23.21
N GLU A 32 -11.48 -0.60 -24.14
CA GLU A 32 -11.20 -0.67 -25.58
C GLU A 32 -10.09 0.25 -26.13
N SER A 33 -9.44 1.07 -25.30
CA SER A 33 -8.38 1.99 -25.74
C SER A 33 -6.99 1.63 -25.20
N ARG A 34 -6.71 0.33 -24.99
CA ARG A 34 -5.43 -0.13 -24.44
C ARG A 34 -4.46 -0.58 -25.54
N GLU A 35 -3.85 0.41 -26.20
CA GLU A 35 -2.62 0.21 -26.96
C GLU A 35 -1.38 0.12 -26.03
N SER A 36 -1.56 0.25 -24.71
CA SER A 36 -0.52 0.09 -23.70
C SER A 36 -1.01 -0.80 -22.56
N GLU A 37 -0.18 -1.76 -22.14
CA GLU A 37 -0.40 -2.72 -21.03
C GLU A 37 -0.42 -2.04 -19.64
N GLU A 38 -0.89 -0.80 -19.54
CA GLU A 38 -0.82 -0.02 -18.31
C GLU A 38 -2.00 -0.35 -17.38
N ILE A 39 -1.74 -0.61 -16.11
CA ILE A 39 -2.75 -0.94 -15.11
C ILE A 39 -3.68 0.27 -14.89
N PRO A 40 -5.03 0.10 -14.91
CA PRO A 40 -5.96 1.22 -14.86
C PRO A 40 -5.94 1.89 -13.48
N LEU A 41 -6.17 3.21 -13.46
CA LEU A 41 -6.50 3.92 -12.22
C LEU A 41 -7.84 3.43 -11.67
N HIS A 42 -7.91 3.26 -10.35
CA HIS A 42 -9.15 2.90 -9.68
C HIS A 42 -10.14 4.07 -9.75
N PRO A 43 -11.32 3.92 -10.39
CA PRO A 43 -12.27 5.02 -10.59
C PRO A 43 -12.91 5.50 -9.28
N LEU A 44 -12.88 4.68 -8.22
CA LEU A 44 -13.40 5.03 -6.90
C LEU A 44 -12.31 5.62 -5.98
N ALA A 45 -11.03 5.59 -6.38
CA ALA A 45 -9.97 6.19 -5.58
C ALA A 45 -10.05 7.72 -5.61
N MET A 46 -9.85 8.33 -4.45
CA MET A 46 -9.63 9.76 -4.32
C MET A 46 -8.29 10.15 -4.92
N THR A 47 -8.21 11.33 -5.51
CA THR A 47 -6.92 11.93 -5.83
C THR A 47 -6.17 12.34 -4.56
N SER A 48 -4.86 12.57 -4.64
CA SER A 48 -4.09 13.04 -3.48
C SER A 48 -4.60 14.37 -2.91
N VAL A 49 -5.08 15.27 -3.77
CA VAL A 49 -5.69 16.54 -3.36
C VAL A 49 -7.01 16.29 -2.61
N GLU A 50 -7.90 15.50 -3.19
CA GLU A 50 -9.19 15.16 -2.57
C GLU A 50 -8.99 14.45 -1.22
N LEU A 51 -8.04 13.53 -1.15
CA LEU A 51 -7.70 12.82 0.09
C LEU A 51 -7.16 13.79 1.15
N SER A 52 -6.27 14.71 0.79
CA SER A 52 -5.72 15.71 1.70
C SER A 52 -6.79 16.64 2.27
N GLU A 53 -7.70 17.13 1.41
CA GLU A 53 -8.84 17.95 1.83
C GLU A 53 -9.80 17.18 2.72
N TRP A 54 -10.11 15.93 2.34
CA TRP A 54 -11.00 15.08 3.11
C TRP A 54 -10.44 14.75 4.49
N LEU A 55 -9.16 14.36 4.60
CA LEU A 55 -8.48 14.11 5.88
C LEU A 55 -8.52 15.33 6.80
N ARG A 56 -8.35 16.54 6.25
CA ARG A 56 -8.46 17.78 7.02
C ARG A 56 -9.89 18.02 7.50
N SER A 57 -10.89 17.77 6.65
CA SER A 57 -12.31 17.92 7.02
C SER A 57 -12.72 17.00 8.17
N GLN A 58 -12.11 15.82 8.26
CA GLN A 58 -12.35 14.84 9.33
C GLN A 58 -11.45 15.08 10.56
N ASN A 59 -10.69 16.19 10.61
CA ASN A 59 -9.73 16.51 11.67
C ASN A 59 -8.74 15.37 11.97
N MET A 60 -8.34 14.64 10.93
CA MET A 60 -7.49 13.47 11.11
C MET A 60 -6.03 13.85 11.39
N PRO A 61 -5.38 13.25 12.41
CA PRO A 61 -3.98 13.57 12.74
C PRO A 61 -3.00 13.35 11.59
N ILE A 62 -3.33 12.44 10.67
CA ILE A 62 -2.52 12.16 9.48
C ILE A 62 -2.34 13.39 8.57
N ALA A 63 -3.30 14.31 8.54
CA ALA A 63 -3.21 15.54 7.74
C ALA A 63 -1.94 16.35 8.07
N ASN A 64 -1.47 16.29 9.33
CA ASN A 64 -0.27 16.99 9.78
C ASN A 64 1.03 16.37 9.25
N PHE A 65 1.01 15.08 8.88
CA PHE A 65 2.21 14.39 8.38
C PHE A 65 2.40 14.54 6.87
N ILE A 66 1.34 14.90 6.13
CA ILE A 66 1.36 15.03 4.67
C ILE A 66 2.06 16.32 4.21
N HIS A 67 2.05 17.37 5.05
CA HIS A 67 2.55 18.71 4.70
C HIS A 67 3.96 19.03 5.22
N GLN A 68 4.80 18.04 5.55
CA GLN A 68 6.18 18.39 5.96
C GLN A 68 6.93 19.03 4.78
N PRO A 69 7.27 20.33 4.83
CA PRO A 69 8.20 20.89 3.87
C PRO A 69 9.52 20.17 4.11
N GLN A 70 10.11 19.60 3.07
CA GLN A 70 11.52 19.24 3.15
C GLN A 70 12.26 20.53 3.47
N VAL A 71 12.84 20.62 4.66
CA VAL A 71 13.64 21.77 5.06
C VAL A 71 14.87 21.75 4.18
N ALA A 72 14.87 22.57 3.13
CA ALA A 72 16.07 22.85 2.37
C ALA A 72 17.13 23.35 3.35
N VAL A 73 18.27 22.68 3.37
CA VAL A 73 19.46 23.10 4.11
C VAL A 73 19.74 24.56 3.70
N ALA A 74 19.61 25.47 4.66
CA ALA A 74 19.78 26.89 4.43
C ALA A 74 21.25 27.17 4.07
N THR A 75 21.55 27.34 2.79
CA THR A 75 22.66 28.19 2.38
C THR A 75 22.24 29.64 2.55
N THR A 76 23.08 30.38 3.25
CA THR A 76 22.89 31.77 3.65
C THR A 76 22.75 32.70 2.44
N GLY A 77 21.65 33.44 2.34
CA GLY A 77 21.48 34.47 1.30
C GLY A 77 20.21 35.30 1.45
N ARG A 78 20.36 36.64 1.50
CA ARG A 78 19.34 37.65 1.85
C ARG A 78 18.28 37.91 0.76
N THR A 79 17.02 37.99 1.22
CA THR A 79 15.86 38.82 0.78
C THR A 79 15.53 39.01 -0.70
N ARG A 80 14.33 38.56 -1.11
CA ARG A 80 13.30 39.39 -1.77
C ARG A 80 11.91 38.75 -1.59
N LYS A 81 10.95 39.58 -1.17
CA LYS A 81 9.54 39.24 -0.91
C LYS A 81 8.82 39.08 -2.25
N ALA A 82 8.52 37.85 -2.62
CA ALA A 82 7.61 37.52 -3.71
C ALA A 82 6.45 36.72 -3.12
N THR A 83 5.22 37.15 -3.39
CA THR A 83 3.99 36.44 -3.07
C THR A 83 3.93 35.19 -3.94
N SER A 84 4.50 34.08 -3.46
CA SER A 84 4.42 32.79 -4.15
C SER A 84 3.09 32.14 -3.81
N THR A 85 2.18 32.09 -4.78
CA THR A 85 1.10 31.09 -4.80
C THR A 85 1.77 29.73 -4.61
N THR A 86 1.66 29.17 -3.41
CA THR A 86 2.41 27.98 -3.04
C THR A 86 1.69 26.81 -3.67
N GLU A 87 2.16 26.34 -4.83
CA GLU A 87 1.78 25.03 -5.35
C GLU A 87 2.20 24.00 -4.31
N ILE A 88 1.24 23.48 -3.55
CA ILE A 88 1.48 22.46 -2.54
C ILE A 88 1.77 21.16 -3.30
N SER A 89 3.05 20.84 -3.52
CA SER A 89 3.44 19.53 -4.02
C SER A 89 3.25 18.50 -2.90
N LEU A 90 2.13 17.77 -2.98
CA LEU A 90 1.82 16.70 -2.02
C LEU A 90 2.73 15.48 -2.31
N PRO A 91 3.32 14.84 -1.28
CA PRO A 91 4.18 13.65 -1.43
C PRO A 91 3.34 12.43 -1.80
N THR A 92 2.90 12.38 -3.05
CA THR A 92 1.99 11.37 -3.59
C THR A 92 2.77 10.12 -3.94
N HIS A 93 2.27 8.97 -3.50
CA HIS A 93 2.81 7.65 -3.82
C HIS A 93 1.74 6.83 -4.54
N SER A 94 2.13 6.06 -5.56
CA SER A 94 1.20 5.24 -6.35
C SER A 94 1.46 3.77 -6.07
N GLN A 95 0.39 2.99 -5.89
CA GLN A 95 0.46 1.55 -5.62
C GLN A 95 -0.54 0.77 -6.47
N ILE A 96 -0.20 -0.48 -6.76
CA ILE A 96 -1.12 -1.42 -7.39
C ILE A 96 -1.75 -2.29 -6.32
N ILE A 97 -3.08 -2.37 -6.30
CA ILE A 97 -3.86 -3.16 -5.35
C ILE A 97 -4.88 -3.97 -6.14
N ALA A 98 -4.97 -5.26 -5.84
CA ALA A 98 -6.00 -6.12 -6.42
C ALA A 98 -7.32 -5.93 -5.65
N LEU A 99 -8.36 -5.41 -6.30
CA LEU A 99 -9.66 -5.12 -5.67
C LEU A 99 -10.79 -5.90 -6.34
N PRO A 100 -11.83 -6.28 -5.58
CA PRO A 100 -13.03 -6.93 -6.12
C PRO A 100 -13.66 -6.10 -7.23
N THR A 101 -13.85 -6.72 -8.38
CA THR A 101 -14.33 -6.08 -9.61
C THR A 101 -15.29 -7.02 -10.31
N TYR A 102 -16.47 -6.51 -10.65
CA TYR A 102 -17.41 -7.21 -11.50
C TYR A 102 -16.99 -7.04 -12.97
N ILE A 103 -16.89 -8.18 -13.66
CA ILE A 103 -16.53 -8.26 -15.07
C ILE A 103 -17.68 -8.98 -15.78
N PRO A 104 -18.56 -8.26 -16.50
CA PRO A 104 -19.67 -8.89 -17.21
C PRO A 104 -19.17 -9.81 -18.32
N GLU A 105 -19.88 -10.92 -18.53
CA GLU A 105 -19.63 -11.81 -19.66
C GLU A 105 -19.90 -11.08 -20.98
N ARG A 106 -18.93 -11.13 -21.89
CA ARG A 106 -18.99 -10.40 -23.15
C ARG A 106 -20.06 -11.00 -24.07
N THR A 107 -21.24 -10.39 -24.10
CA THR A 107 -22.34 -10.77 -25.00
C THR A 107 -22.41 -9.76 -26.16
N GLY A 108 -21.56 -9.94 -27.17
CA GLY A 108 -21.62 -9.18 -28.44
C GLY A 108 -20.45 -8.23 -28.72
N LYS A 109 -20.70 -7.23 -29.58
CA LYS A 109 -19.73 -6.22 -30.05
C LYS A 109 -19.53 -5.04 -29.08
N GLU A 110 -20.10 -5.08 -27.89
CA GLU A 110 -19.94 -4.01 -26.91
C GLU A 110 -18.52 -3.96 -26.32
N THR A 111 -18.10 -2.73 -26.01
CA THR A 111 -16.90 -2.39 -25.29
C THR A 111 -16.85 -3.14 -23.96
N ALA A 112 -15.80 -3.94 -23.77
CA ALA A 112 -15.55 -4.61 -22.49
C ALA A 112 -15.40 -3.53 -21.40
N ALA A 113 -16.36 -3.46 -20.49
CA ALA A 113 -16.36 -2.54 -19.36
C ALA A 113 -16.28 -3.34 -18.06
N ILE A 114 -15.51 -2.84 -17.10
CA ILE A 114 -15.35 -3.45 -15.77
C ILE A 114 -15.85 -2.51 -14.68
N PHE A 115 -16.33 -3.08 -13.57
CA PHE A 115 -17.05 -2.38 -12.51
C PHE A 115 -16.45 -2.74 -11.14
N PRO A 116 -15.45 -2.00 -10.65
CA PRO A 116 -14.95 -2.11 -9.28
C PRO A 116 -16.08 -2.00 -8.26
N VAL A 117 -15.99 -2.84 -7.23
CA VAL A 117 -16.95 -2.87 -6.13
C VAL A 117 -16.45 -1.94 -5.04
N HIS A 118 -17.31 -1.02 -4.61
CA HIS A 118 -17.01 -0.13 -3.48
C HIS A 118 -16.87 -0.93 -2.19
N SER A 119 -15.87 -0.62 -1.36
CA SER A 119 -15.60 -1.37 -0.12
C SER A 119 -16.74 -1.28 0.90
N GLY A 120 -17.58 -0.25 0.81
CA GLY A 120 -18.76 -0.09 1.66
C GLY A 120 -19.93 -0.99 1.30
N SER A 121 -19.97 -1.53 0.08
CA SER A 121 -20.99 -2.48 -0.38
C SER A 121 -20.51 -3.94 -0.37
N PHE A 122 -19.23 -4.17 -0.05
CA PHE A 122 -18.63 -5.51 0.03
C PHE A 122 -19.33 -6.37 1.08
N GLY A 123 -19.82 -7.56 0.69
CA GLY A 123 -20.57 -8.47 1.56
C GLY A 123 -22.09 -8.28 1.55
N THR A 124 -22.62 -7.34 0.76
CA THR A 124 -24.02 -7.39 0.32
C THR A 124 -24.09 -8.46 -0.76
N GLU A 125 -25.03 -9.41 -0.68
CA GLU A 125 -25.13 -10.53 -1.63
C GLU A 125 -25.16 -10.00 -3.07
N ALA A 126 -24.02 -10.13 -3.76
CA ALA A 126 -23.93 -9.80 -5.16
C ALA A 126 -24.21 -11.10 -5.92
N ASP A 127 -25.32 -11.14 -6.65
CA ASP A 127 -25.73 -12.27 -7.50
C ASP A 127 -24.75 -12.53 -8.68
N SER A 128 -23.62 -11.83 -8.73
CA SER A 128 -22.68 -11.84 -9.84
C SER A 128 -21.26 -12.13 -9.39
N PRO A 129 -20.48 -12.92 -10.15
CA PRO A 129 -19.12 -13.27 -9.79
C PRO A 129 -18.22 -12.03 -9.76
N GLN A 130 -17.44 -11.89 -8.70
CA GLN A 130 -16.44 -10.84 -8.53
C GLN A 130 -15.04 -11.43 -8.68
N TYR A 131 -14.18 -10.70 -9.39
CA TYR A 131 -12.79 -11.09 -9.62
C TYR A 131 -11.85 -10.09 -8.97
N LEU A 132 -10.67 -10.54 -8.54
CA LEU A 132 -9.61 -9.64 -8.12
C LEU A 132 -8.92 -9.06 -9.34
N GLN A 133 -9.09 -7.76 -9.57
CA GLN A 133 -8.49 -7.04 -10.69
C GLN A 133 -7.47 -6.02 -10.13
N PRO A 134 -6.26 -5.93 -10.72
CA PRO A 134 -5.24 -4.98 -10.28
C PRO A 134 -5.60 -3.54 -10.69
N TRP A 135 -5.69 -2.66 -9.70
CA TRP A 135 -5.92 -1.23 -9.89
C TRP A 135 -4.75 -0.41 -9.38
N ARG A 136 -4.43 0.68 -10.07
CA ARG A 136 -3.52 1.71 -9.57
C ARG A 136 -4.30 2.69 -8.70
N VAL A 137 -3.81 2.95 -7.49
CA VAL A 137 -4.34 3.94 -6.56
C VAL A 137 -3.24 4.87 -6.10
N ASP A 138 -3.60 6.14 -5.87
CA ASP A 138 -2.69 7.14 -5.34
C ASP A 138 -3.01 7.43 -3.88
N GLY A 139 -1.98 7.75 -3.11
CA GLY A 139 -2.10 7.96 -1.68
C GLY A 139 -0.84 8.52 -1.04
N PHE A 140 -0.76 8.36 0.28
CA PHE A 140 0.33 8.88 1.10
C PHE A 140 1.05 7.76 1.83
N CYS A 141 2.38 7.83 1.90
CA CYS A 141 3.20 6.91 2.66
C CYS A 141 3.60 7.53 4.00
N LEU A 142 3.15 6.93 5.10
CA LEU A 142 3.62 7.28 6.44
C LEU A 142 4.82 6.42 6.80
N ASN A 143 5.93 7.05 7.20
CA ASN A 143 7.06 6.32 7.76
C ASN A 143 6.65 5.60 9.06
N PRO A 144 7.41 4.61 9.55
CA PRO A 144 6.97 3.78 10.68
C PRO A 144 6.63 4.59 11.94
N ALA A 145 7.39 5.64 12.25
CA ALA A 145 7.14 6.49 13.41
C ALA A 145 5.83 7.29 13.29
N GLN A 146 5.55 7.85 12.11
CA GLN A 146 4.29 8.53 11.82
C GLN A 146 3.13 7.56 11.81
N ALA A 147 3.30 6.39 11.20
CA ALA A 147 2.30 5.35 11.09
C ALA A 147 1.85 4.83 12.47
N VAL A 148 2.79 4.54 13.38
CA VAL A 148 2.45 4.11 14.74
C VAL A 148 1.69 5.20 15.50
N LYS A 149 2.11 6.46 15.39
CA LYS A 149 1.39 7.60 16.01
C LYS A 149 -0.04 7.70 15.47
N PHE A 150 -0.22 7.59 14.16
CA PHE A 150 -1.54 7.64 13.53
C PHE A 150 -2.41 6.44 13.91
N LEU A 151 -1.88 5.21 13.83
CA LEU A 151 -2.64 4.00 14.17
C LEU A 151 -3.08 3.97 15.63
N ALA A 152 -2.33 4.61 16.53
CA ALA A 152 -2.71 4.78 17.93
C ALA A 152 -3.94 5.68 18.12
N THR A 153 -4.16 6.67 17.24
CA THR A 153 -5.32 7.58 17.31
C THR A 153 -6.59 7.00 16.72
N VAL A 154 -6.50 5.91 15.95
CA VAL A 154 -7.67 5.23 15.37
C VAL A 154 -8.54 4.63 16.48
N PRO A 155 -9.86 4.91 16.54
CA PRO A 155 -10.72 4.42 17.61
C PRO A 155 -10.77 2.89 17.73
N LEU A 156 -10.74 2.39 18.97
CA LEU A 156 -10.78 0.95 19.28
C LEU A 156 -12.13 0.31 18.92
N ASN A 157 -13.21 1.06 19.15
CA ASN A 157 -14.59 0.63 18.96
C ASN A 157 -15.23 1.36 17.78
N ALA A 158 -14.51 1.44 16.66
CA ALA A 158 -15.03 1.95 15.39
C ALA A 158 -16.18 1.05 14.88
N THR A 159 -17.33 1.13 15.55
CA THR A 159 -18.58 0.45 15.26
C THR A 159 -19.38 1.29 14.28
N LYS A 160 -20.30 0.63 13.54
CA LYS A 160 -21.06 1.25 12.44
C LYS A 160 -21.74 2.54 12.93
N GLY A 161 -21.27 3.69 12.44
CA GLY A 161 -21.66 5.03 12.91
C GLY A 161 -20.62 6.06 12.50
N GLU A 162 -20.07 6.79 13.47
CA GLU A 162 -19.14 7.91 13.27
C GLU A 162 -17.83 7.50 12.56
N ASP A 163 -17.32 6.29 12.84
CA ASP A 163 -16.10 5.75 12.22
C ASP A 163 -16.36 4.83 11.01
N ALA A 164 -17.55 4.93 10.40
CA ALA A 164 -17.89 4.11 9.23
C ALA A 164 -16.95 4.35 8.04
N PHE A 165 -16.28 5.51 8.01
CA PHE A 165 -15.29 5.84 7.00
C PHE A 165 -13.97 5.08 7.17
N LEU A 166 -13.72 4.38 8.29
CA LEU A 166 -12.50 3.58 8.41
C LEU A 166 -12.66 2.23 7.71
N GLY A 167 -11.69 1.86 6.87
CA GLY A 167 -11.63 0.55 6.25
C GLY A 167 -11.35 -0.56 7.27
N GLY A 168 -11.78 -1.79 6.95
CA GLY A 168 -11.50 -2.97 7.79
C GLY A 168 -10.00 -3.26 7.94
N ASP A 169 -9.23 -2.93 6.90
CA ASP A 169 -7.77 -2.95 6.82
C ASP A 169 -7.10 -2.00 7.82
N LEU A 170 -7.55 -0.74 7.89
CA LEU A 170 -6.99 0.21 8.84
C LEU A 170 -7.32 -0.17 10.29
N ARG A 171 -8.55 -0.64 10.54
CA ARG A 171 -8.91 -1.20 11.86
C ARG A 171 -8.01 -2.37 12.23
N PHE A 172 -7.75 -3.27 11.29
CA PHE A 172 -6.85 -4.40 11.49
C PHE A 172 -5.43 -3.93 11.84
N TRP A 173 -4.81 -3.06 11.04
CA TRP A 173 -3.47 -2.54 11.31
C TRP A 173 -3.39 -1.76 12.61
N SER A 174 -4.45 -1.07 13.01
CA SER A 174 -4.52 -0.39 14.31
C SER A 174 -4.49 -1.37 15.48
N GLN A 175 -5.15 -2.52 15.37
CA GLN A 175 -5.06 -3.58 16.38
C GLN A 175 -3.68 -4.25 16.40
N ILE A 176 -3.10 -4.51 15.23
CA ILE A 176 -1.73 -5.05 15.12
C ILE A 176 -0.71 -4.09 15.73
N ALA A 177 -0.78 -2.79 15.44
CA ALA A 177 0.13 -1.79 15.99
C ALA A 177 0.10 -1.76 17.52
N ARG A 178 -1.10 -1.84 18.13
CA ARG A 178 -1.22 -1.90 19.60
C ARG A 178 -0.65 -3.18 20.18
N TRP A 179 -0.90 -4.32 19.54
CA TRP A 179 -0.32 -5.58 19.99
C TRP A 179 1.20 -5.60 19.84
N SER A 180 1.75 -5.03 18.75
CA SER A 180 3.19 -4.85 18.58
C SER A 180 3.79 -3.97 19.69
N LEU A 181 3.13 -2.88 20.07
CA LEU A 181 3.57 -2.02 21.19
C LEU A 181 3.54 -2.77 22.53
N ASP A 182 2.50 -3.59 22.77
CA ASP A 182 2.42 -4.47 23.94
C ASP A 182 3.59 -5.48 23.98
N LEU A 183 3.90 -6.14 22.86
CA LEU A 183 5.05 -7.05 22.75
C LEU A 183 6.38 -6.33 23.01
N ILE A 184 6.55 -5.11 22.49
CA ILE A 184 7.75 -4.28 22.74
C ILE A 184 7.84 -3.93 24.23
N SER A 185 6.74 -3.53 24.87
CA SER A 185 6.71 -3.17 26.29
C SER A 185 7.07 -4.35 27.20
N ARG A 186 6.78 -5.57 26.75
CA ARG A 186 7.13 -6.83 27.44
C ARG A 186 8.50 -7.38 27.02
N CYS A 187 9.28 -6.64 26.23
CA CYS A 187 10.58 -7.03 25.68
C CYS A 187 10.55 -8.37 24.92
N LYS A 188 9.44 -8.66 24.21
CA LYS A 188 9.23 -9.90 23.45
C LYS A 188 9.83 -9.81 22.05
N PHE A 189 11.14 -9.63 21.97
CA PHE A 189 11.87 -9.57 20.70
C PHE A 189 13.33 -10.01 20.87
N LEU A 190 13.91 -10.53 19.79
CA LEU A 190 15.29 -10.99 19.71
C LEU A 190 15.96 -10.44 18.45
N PRO A 191 17.28 -10.16 18.49
CA PRO A 191 18.01 -9.81 17.28
C PRO A 191 18.14 -11.07 16.40
N LYS A 192 17.84 -10.92 15.11
CA LYS A 192 18.00 -11.95 14.08
C LYS A 192 19.04 -11.47 13.08
N ILE A 193 20.04 -12.32 12.84
CA ILE A 193 21.02 -12.12 11.76
C ILE A 193 20.72 -13.18 10.70
N ALA A 194 20.46 -12.76 9.47
CA ALA A 194 20.17 -13.65 8.36
C ALA A 194 21.03 -13.29 7.15
N ARG A 195 21.64 -14.31 6.54
CA ARG A 195 22.39 -14.15 5.29
C ARG A 195 21.41 -14.06 4.13
N GLN A 196 21.54 -13.01 3.33
CA GLN A 196 20.77 -12.78 2.12
C GLN A 196 21.34 -13.58 0.94
N SER A 197 20.58 -13.69 -0.14
CA SER A 197 20.95 -14.46 -1.35
C SER A 197 22.17 -13.89 -2.09
N ASP A 198 22.41 -12.58 -1.96
CA ASP A 198 23.58 -11.85 -2.48
C ASP A 198 24.85 -12.06 -1.61
N GLY A 199 24.75 -12.83 -0.52
CA GLY A 199 25.84 -13.07 0.41
C GLY A 199 25.97 -12.02 1.52
N ALA A 200 25.22 -10.92 1.47
CA ALA A 200 25.20 -9.89 2.52
C ALA A 200 24.50 -10.40 3.79
N PHE A 201 24.74 -9.74 4.92
CA PHE A 201 24.03 -10.01 6.17
C PHE A 201 22.97 -8.94 6.42
N SER A 202 21.75 -9.38 6.75
CA SER A 202 20.68 -8.53 7.25
C SER A 202 20.54 -8.72 8.75
N THR A 203 20.36 -7.62 9.48
CA THR A 203 20.06 -7.64 10.91
C THR A 203 18.67 -7.06 11.11
N THR A 204 17.80 -7.83 11.78
CA THR A 204 16.40 -7.44 12.00
C THR A 204 15.99 -7.82 13.42
N TRP A 205 15.05 -7.08 13.99
CA TRP A 205 14.41 -7.49 15.23
C TRP A 205 13.27 -8.44 14.92
N GLN A 206 13.29 -9.62 15.53
CA GLN A 206 12.25 -10.63 15.39
C GLN A 206 11.41 -10.67 16.66
N VAL A 207 10.08 -10.70 16.50
CA VAL A 207 9.14 -10.88 17.61
C VAL A 207 9.31 -12.29 18.21
N LEU A 208 9.36 -12.36 19.54
CA LEU A 208 9.39 -13.61 20.30
C LEU A 208 7.98 -13.99 20.75
N LEU A 209 7.41 -15.01 20.12
CA LEU A 209 6.09 -15.56 20.47
C LEU A 209 6.26 -16.89 21.20
N ASP A 210 6.77 -16.82 22.44
CA ASP A 210 7.09 -17.98 23.28
C ASP A 210 5.94 -18.40 24.23
N SER A 211 4.83 -17.65 24.24
CA SER A 211 3.66 -17.92 25.08
C SER A 211 2.48 -18.43 24.28
N ALA A 212 1.71 -19.36 24.85
CA ALA A 212 0.48 -19.85 24.24
C ALA A 212 -0.54 -18.72 23.99
N VAL A 213 -0.58 -17.71 24.87
CA VAL A 213 -1.46 -16.55 24.75
C VAL A 213 -1.12 -15.73 23.50
N ASP A 214 0.17 -15.43 23.29
CA ASP A 214 0.62 -14.65 22.13
C ASP A 214 0.46 -15.46 20.83
N GLY A 215 0.69 -16.78 20.87
CA GLY A 215 0.44 -17.70 19.76
C GLY A 215 -1.04 -17.71 19.33
N THR A 216 -1.96 -17.94 20.27
CA THR A 216 -3.42 -17.90 19.98
C THR A 216 -3.86 -16.53 19.48
N ARG A 217 -3.24 -15.44 19.96
CA ARG A 217 -3.55 -14.10 19.48
C ARG A 217 -3.10 -13.90 18.02
N LEU A 218 -1.91 -14.39 17.65
CA LEU A 218 -1.45 -14.38 16.26
C LEU A 218 -2.40 -15.15 15.34
N GLU A 219 -2.82 -16.35 15.75
CA GLU A 219 -3.76 -17.18 14.99
C GLU A 219 -5.08 -16.44 14.75
N LYS A 220 -5.62 -15.80 15.78
CA LYS A 220 -6.84 -14.98 15.67
C LYS A 220 -6.67 -13.82 14.71
N PHE A 221 -5.52 -13.14 14.72
CA PHE A 221 -5.25 -12.06 13.77
C PHE A 221 -5.11 -12.58 12.34
N SER A 222 -4.36 -13.66 12.15
CA SER A 222 -4.18 -14.30 10.83
C SER A 222 -5.52 -14.72 10.22
N ALA A 223 -6.39 -15.37 11.01
CA ALA A 223 -7.72 -15.79 10.57
C ALA A 223 -8.65 -14.63 10.21
N LYS A 224 -8.43 -13.45 10.78
CA LYS A 224 -9.24 -12.24 10.56
C LYS A 224 -8.56 -11.22 9.64
N MET A 225 -7.43 -11.56 9.05
CA MET A 225 -6.66 -10.63 8.22
C MET A 225 -7.46 -10.28 6.96
N PRO A 226 -7.79 -8.99 6.73
CA PRO A 226 -8.53 -8.57 5.54
C PRO A 226 -7.77 -8.95 4.26
N LEU A 227 -8.50 -9.33 3.20
CA LEU A 227 -7.89 -9.80 1.95
C LEU A 227 -6.94 -8.76 1.34
N VAL A 228 -7.29 -7.48 1.38
CA VAL A 228 -6.45 -6.38 0.87
C VAL A 228 -5.10 -6.28 1.58
N CYS A 229 -5.00 -6.73 2.84
CA CYS A 229 -3.73 -6.77 3.58
C CYS A 229 -2.85 -7.96 3.19
N ARG A 230 -3.37 -8.93 2.42
CA ARG A 230 -2.67 -10.15 2.01
C ARG A 230 -2.13 -10.06 0.59
N THR A 231 -2.63 -9.14 -0.22
CA THR A 231 -2.27 -8.98 -1.63
C THR A 231 -1.19 -7.91 -1.76
N TYR A 232 0.05 -8.25 -1.44
CA TYR A 232 1.21 -7.45 -1.81
C TYR A 232 1.62 -7.80 -3.23
N GLN A 233 1.45 -6.85 -4.14
CA GLN A 233 2.12 -6.94 -5.43
C GLN A 233 3.45 -6.22 -5.26
N GLU A 234 4.55 -6.97 -5.34
CA GLU A 234 5.85 -6.35 -5.58
C GLU A 234 5.72 -5.55 -6.86
N GLY A 235 5.90 -4.24 -6.76
CA GLY A 235 6.01 -3.42 -7.96
C GLY A 235 7.12 -4.05 -8.79
N LEU A 236 6.83 -4.32 -10.07
CA LEU A 236 7.85 -4.52 -11.09
C LEU A 236 8.69 -3.25 -11.09
N GLY A 237 9.70 -3.22 -10.21
CA GLY A 237 10.76 -2.24 -10.27
C GLY A 237 11.35 -2.39 -11.66
N ARG A 238 11.36 -1.29 -12.41
CA ARG A 238 12.36 -1.12 -13.46
C ARG A 238 13.72 -1.27 -12.77
N ASP A 239 14.22 -2.49 -12.69
CA ASP A 239 15.63 -2.72 -12.89
C ASP A 239 15.88 -2.33 -14.35
N GLU A 240 16.02 -1.02 -14.59
CA GLU A 240 16.90 -0.56 -15.65
C GLU A 240 18.29 -1.04 -15.23
N GLY A 241 18.58 -2.29 -15.60
CA GLY A 241 19.94 -2.78 -15.67
C GLY A 241 20.68 -1.80 -16.56
N ASP A 242 21.52 -1.00 -15.92
CA ASP A 242 22.61 -0.26 -16.52
C ASP A 242 23.53 -1.29 -17.21
N GLY A 243 23.14 -1.68 -18.41
CA GLY A 243 23.93 -2.47 -19.34
C GLY A 243 24.95 -1.56 -20.00
N GLY A 244 25.97 -1.19 -19.23
CA GLY A 244 27.13 -0.43 -19.69
C GLY A 244 28.40 -1.28 -19.62
N ASP A 245 28.65 -2.00 -20.71
CA ASP A 245 29.97 -2.34 -21.29
C ASP A 245 31.07 -2.96 -20.40
N GLU A 246 31.41 -4.22 -20.69
CA GLU A 246 32.81 -4.57 -20.97
C GLU A 246 32.85 -5.86 -21.79
N GLY A 247 33.19 -5.71 -23.08
CA GLY A 247 33.58 -6.82 -23.92
C GLY A 247 34.96 -7.36 -23.54
N ASP A 248 35.09 -8.67 -23.39
CA ASP A 248 36.25 -9.36 -23.94
C ASP A 248 35.92 -10.79 -24.37
N LYS A 249 36.65 -11.16 -25.40
CA LYS A 249 36.54 -12.28 -26.32
C LYS A 249 36.79 -13.62 -25.63
N GLY A 250 36.29 -14.67 -26.29
CA GLY A 250 37.08 -15.89 -26.40
C GLY A 250 36.26 -17.17 -26.38
N VAL A 251 35.91 -17.63 -27.58
CA VAL A 251 36.06 -19.02 -28.05
C VAL A 251 35.61 -20.11 -27.07
N ASN A 252 34.53 -20.82 -27.41
CA ASN A 252 34.69 -22.27 -27.57
C ASN A 252 33.62 -22.94 -28.43
N SER A 253 34.17 -23.70 -29.37
CA SER A 253 33.58 -24.60 -30.33
C SER A 253 32.89 -25.81 -29.69
N SER A 254 31.79 -26.23 -30.32
CA SER A 254 31.30 -27.59 -30.51
C SER A 254 31.94 -28.73 -29.70
N SER A 255 31.13 -29.46 -28.93
CA SER A 255 30.97 -30.92 -29.08
C SER A 255 30.02 -31.48 -28.01
N SER A 256 28.87 -32.01 -28.45
CA SER A 256 28.21 -33.12 -27.76
C SER A 256 29.07 -34.38 -27.95
N PRO A 257 29.11 -35.32 -26.99
CA PRO A 257 28.16 -36.43 -27.09
C PRO A 257 27.69 -37.04 -25.75
N SER A 258 26.48 -37.61 -25.83
CA SER A 258 26.03 -38.92 -25.34
C SER A 258 26.20 -39.33 -23.86
N SER A 259 25.07 -39.84 -23.36
CA SER A 259 24.78 -40.51 -22.09
C SER A 259 25.70 -41.67 -21.71
N PRO A 260 25.51 -42.22 -20.50
CA PRO A 260 24.59 -43.37 -20.35
C PRO A 260 23.30 -43.05 -19.59
#